data_AF-A0AAU6AK39-F1
#
_entry.id   AF-A0AAU6AK39-F1
#
_cell.length_a   1.000
_cell.length_b   1.000
_cell.length_c   1.000
_cell.angle_alpha   90.00
_cell.angle_beta   90.00
_cell.angle_gamma   90.00
#
_symmetry.space_group_name_H-M   'P 1'
#
loop_
_entity.id
_entity.type
_entity.pdbx_description
1 polymer ?
#
loop_
_entity_poly.entity_id
_entity_poly.type
_entity_poly.pdbx_seq_one_letter_code
_entity_poly.pdbx_strand_id
1 'polypeptide(L)'
;MDIEQAVAEFGDVEEVSGLPLAWRWSPMSRFMFSLSMDVDGRWAYQMNSIDVHDEGLARAVLTFARQHQLGRGSEARPLTVVPGFTYGTYRFDAVAAASPPVHGYHHGRNEALNEVVSAVFPAYQCEFRGDENLEEAVLRFKRMLRPTVITRQPVPYLRMRYENTRTGGGSVGPSRGFTTHDVLERELRLLEGAPGSFVEFENSHGDVWHVEWNGSWLVNDTPQDAPPSENWTASALGCP
;
A
#
# COMPACT_ATOMS: atom_id res chain seq x y z
N MET A 1 -22.96 -16.92 2.38
CA MET A 1 -22.39 -17.65 3.52
C MET A 1 -22.81 -16.95 4.80
N ASP A 2 -22.83 -17.67 5.92
CA ASP A 2 -22.92 -17.06 7.25
C ASP A 2 -21.51 -16.71 7.75
N ILE A 3 -21.19 -15.41 7.79
CA ILE A 3 -19.86 -14.93 8.19
C ILE A 3 -19.66 -15.10 9.70
N GLU A 4 -20.70 -14.88 10.50
CA GLU A 4 -20.63 -15.00 11.96
C GLU A 4 -20.32 -16.45 12.36
N GLN A 5 -21.01 -17.40 11.74
CA GLN A 5 -20.72 -18.83 11.92
C GLN A 5 -19.28 -19.17 11.49
N ALA A 6 -18.83 -18.67 10.33
CA ALA A 6 -17.47 -18.93 9.85
C ALA A 6 -16.39 -18.35 10.78
N VAL A 7 -16.64 -17.19 11.39
CA VAL A 7 -15.75 -16.56 12.37
C VAL A 7 -15.73 -17.35 13.68
N ALA A 8 -16.88 -17.87 14.13
CA ALA A 8 -16.99 -18.66 15.35
C ALA A 8 -16.20 -19.99 15.30
N GLU A 9 -15.83 -20.47 14.11
CA GLU A 9 -14.97 -21.64 13.93
C GLU A 9 -13.48 -21.34 14.19
N PHE A 10 -13.08 -20.07 14.27
CA PHE A 10 -11.71 -19.71 14.63
C PHE A 10 -11.47 -19.92 16.14
N GLY A 11 -10.24 -20.32 16.49
CA GLY A 11 -9.82 -20.42 17.88
C GLY A 11 -9.59 -19.04 18.51
N ASP A 12 -9.90 -18.93 19.81
CA ASP A 12 -9.63 -17.75 20.64
C ASP A 12 -10.24 -16.45 20.10
N VAL A 13 -11.49 -16.53 19.64
CA VAL A 13 -12.25 -15.40 19.13
C VAL A 13 -12.89 -14.62 20.28
N GLU A 14 -12.70 -13.31 20.26
CA GLU A 14 -13.30 -12.36 21.20
C GLU A 14 -14.03 -11.25 20.45
N GLU A 15 -15.13 -10.75 21.02
CA GLU A 15 -15.81 -9.57 20.47
C GLU A 15 -14.98 -8.30 20.69
N VAL A 16 -15.00 -7.40 19.70
CA VAL A 16 -14.32 -6.10 19.79
C VAL A 16 -15.21 -5.11 20.53
N SER A 17 -14.76 -4.66 21.71
CA SER A 17 -15.51 -3.70 22.52
C SER A 17 -15.78 -2.39 21.77
N GLY A 18 -17.07 -2.00 21.73
CA GLY A 18 -17.52 -0.77 21.10
C GLY A 18 -17.69 -0.84 19.58
N LEU A 19 -17.59 -2.03 18.97
CA LEU A 19 -17.92 -2.23 17.56
C LEU A 19 -18.78 -3.49 17.38
N PRO A 20 -20.11 -3.35 17.20
CA PRO A 20 -21.00 -4.49 16.99
C PRO A 20 -20.62 -5.29 15.74
N LEU A 21 -20.82 -6.62 15.81
CA LEU A 21 -20.50 -7.56 14.74
C LEU A 21 -19.03 -7.47 14.33
N ALA A 22 -18.15 -7.37 15.32
CA ALA A 22 -16.72 -7.38 15.11
C ALA A 22 -16.05 -8.27 16.13
N TRP A 23 -15.04 -8.98 15.65
CA TRP A 23 -14.32 -9.99 16.39
C TRP A 23 -12.83 -9.82 16.17
N ARG A 24 -12.06 -10.29 17.15
CA ARG A 24 -10.61 -10.37 17.08
C ARG A 24 -10.16 -11.74 17.50
N TRP A 25 -9.03 -12.18 16.96
CA TRP A 25 -8.38 -13.41 17.35
C TRP A 25 -6.90 -13.35 17.01
N SER A 26 -6.12 -14.20 17.65
CA SER A 26 -4.68 -14.31 17.40
C SER A 26 -4.36 -15.73 16.92
N PRO A 27 -4.01 -15.94 15.65
CA PRO A 27 -3.62 -17.26 15.17
C PRO A 27 -2.24 -17.70 15.70
N MET A 28 -1.43 -16.75 16.18
CA MET A 28 -0.09 -16.96 16.73
C MET A 28 0.39 -15.68 17.42
N SER A 29 1.29 -15.81 18.39
CA SER A 29 1.67 -14.77 19.36
C SER A 29 2.04 -13.38 18.83
N ARG A 30 2.47 -13.26 17.57
CA ARG A 30 2.86 -11.99 16.94
C ARG A 30 1.76 -11.33 16.13
N PHE A 31 0.65 -12.04 15.85
CA PHE A 31 -0.39 -11.58 14.96
C PHE A 31 -1.67 -11.31 15.72
N MET A 32 -2.32 -10.20 15.38
CA MET A 32 -3.68 -9.89 15.82
C MET A 32 -4.53 -9.62 14.59
N PHE A 33 -5.59 -10.40 14.43
CA PHE A 33 -6.58 -10.23 13.38
C PHE A 33 -7.82 -9.61 13.99
N SER A 34 -8.43 -8.68 13.25
CA SER A 34 -9.68 -8.05 13.64
C SER A 34 -10.57 -7.97 12.41
N LEU A 35 -11.78 -8.51 12.52
CA LEU A 35 -12.76 -8.55 11.44
C LEU A 35 -14.03 -7.86 11.92
N SER A 36 -14.62 -7.06 11.05
CA SER A 36 -15.93 -6.47 11.28
C SER A 36 -16.84 -6.81 10.12
N MET A 37 -17.97 -7.44 10.39
CA MET A 37 -18.99 -7.72 9.39
C MET A 37 -19.75 -6.43 9.07
N ASP A 38 -20.18 -6.27 7.83
CA ASP A 38 -21.00 -5.14 7.41
C ASP A 38 -22.44 -5.29 7.94
N VAL A 39 -23.21 -4.20 7.95
CA VAL A 39 -24.58 -4.18 8.49
C VAL A 39 -25.56 -5.08 7.73
N ASP A 40 -25.26 -5.39 6.47
CA ASP A 40 -26.07 -6.28 5.64
C ASP A 40 -25.69 -7.76 5.78
N GLY A 41 -24.64 -8.07 6.56
CA GLY A 41 -24.16 -9.43 6.79
C GLY A 41 -23.56 -10.13 5.58
N ARG A 42 -23.38 -9.43 4.44
CA ARG A 42 -22.90 -10.04 3.19
C ARG A 42 -21.41 -9.87 2.95
N TRP A 43 -20.80 -8.89 3.62
CA TRP A 43 -19.40 -8.54 3.48
C TRP A 43 -18.76 -8.38 4.85
N ALA A 44 -17.44 -8.52 4.89
CA ALA A 44 -16.65 -8.23 6.07
C ALA A 44 -15.36 -7.49 5.71
N TYR A 45 -14.85 -6.73 6.66
CA TYR A 45 -13.59 -6.02 6.58
C TYR A 45 -12.63 -6.64 7.58
N GLN A 46 -11.42 -6.98 7.16
CA GLN A 46 -10.41 -7.57 8.05
C GLN A 46 -9.13 -6.76 8.05
N MET A 47 -8.74 -6.29 9.24
CA MET A 47 -7.43 -5.69 9.50
C MET A 47 -6.56 -6.70 10.24
N ASN A 48 -5.33 -6.86 9.76
CA ASN A 48 -4.32 -7.68 10.42
C ASN A 48 -3.20 -6.76 10.89
N SER A 49 -2.63 -7.07 12.05
CA SER A 49 -1.43 -6.40 12.55
C SER A 49 -0.41 -7.41 13.04
N ILE A 50 0.87 -7.03 12.99
CA ILE A 50 2.00 -7.83 13.48
C ILE A 50 2.86 -7.02 14.45
N ASP A 51 3.31 -7.67 15.53
CA ASP A 51 4.18 -7.16 16.60
C ASP A 51 3.59 -6.04 17.47
N VAL A 52 3.13 -4.96 16.85
CA VAL A 52 2.49 -3.83 17.52
C VAL A 52 1.00 -3.88 17.21
N HIS A 53 0.19 -3.85 18.25
CA HIS A 53 -1.27 -3.92 18.16
C HIS A 53 -1.87 -2.71 18.88
N ASP A 54 -2.79 -2.03 18.20
CA ASP A 54 -3.57 -0.92 18.75
C ASP A 54 -5.04 -1.21 18.46
N GLU A 55 -5.77 -1.64 19.49
CA GLU A 55 -7.18 -2.02 19.37
C GLU A 55 -8.05 -0.84 18.92
N GLY A 56 -7.71 0.37 19.36
CA GLY A 56 -8.47 1.56 18.98
C GLY A 56 -8.23 1.94 17.52
N LEU A 57 -7.01 1.79 17.00
CA LEU A 57 -6.71 1.96 15.58
C LEU A 57 -7.46 0.90 14.75
N ALA A 58 -7.40 -0.37 15.15
CA ALA A 58 -8.11 -1.44 14.45
C ALA A 58 -9.61 -1.17 14.38
N ARG A 59 -10.22 -0.77 15.50
CA ARG A 59 -11.63 -0.36 15.56
C ARG A 59 -11.92 0.83 14.67
N ALA A 60 -11.07 1.86 14.66
CA ALA A 60 -11.24 3.05 13.83
C ALA A 60 -11.19 2.72 12.33
N VAL A 61 -10.21 1.90 11.91
CA VAL A 61 -10.07 1.44 10.52
C VAL A 61 -11.27 0.61 10.08
N LEU A 62 -11.71 -0.35 10.90
CA LEU A 62 -12.87 -1.19 10.61
C LEU A 62 -14.17 -0.37 10.52
N THR A 63 -14.35 0.59 11.44
CA THR A 63 -15.50 1.51 11.41
C THR A 63 -15.50 2.35 10.14
N PHE A 64 -14.35 2.93 9.79
CA PHE A 64 -14.19 3.75 8.59
C PHE A 64 -14.47 2.92 7.32
N ALA A 65 -13.90 1.71 7.24
CA ALA A 65 -14.13 0.81 6.11
C ALA A 65 -15.61 0.44 5.95
N ARG A 66 -16.33 0.19 7.05
CA ARG A 66 -17.77 -0.10 7.04
C ARG A 66 -18.59 1.10 6.57
N GLN A 67 -18.28 2.31 7.05
CA GLN A 67 -18.96 3.55 6.64
C GLN A 67 -18.78 3.85 5.15
N HIS A 68 -17.59 3.55 4.62
CA HIS A 68 -17.23 3.81 3.22
C HIS A 68 -17.39 2.61 2.30
N GLN A 69 -17.86 1.47 2.82
CA GLN A 69 -18.15 0.27 2.03
C GLN A 69 -16.93 -0.22 1.22
N LEU A 70 -15.77 -0.22 1.88
CA LEU A 70 -14.47 -0.25 1.22
C LEU A 70 -14.16 -1.58 0.50
N GLY A 71 -13.94 -1.52 -0.82
CA GLY A 71 -13.45 -2.68 -1.58
C GLY A 71 -14.43 -3.85 -1.65
N ARG A 72 -15.74 -3.59 -1.54
CA ARG A 72 -16.81 -4.59 -1.65
C ARG A 72 -17.50 -4.55 -3.02
N GLY A 73 -18.03 -5.68 -3.47
CA GLY A 73 -18.79 -5.82 -4.72
C GLY A 73 -17.97 -6.32 -5.92
N SER A 74 -18.66 -6.77 -6.97
CA SER A 74 -18.03 -7.34 -8.19
C SER A 74 -17.16 -6.34 -8.95
N GLU A 75 -17.49 -5.05 -8.85
CA GLU A 75 -16.79 -3.96 -9.52
C GLU A 75 -15.68 -3.34 -8.66
N ALA A 76 -15.39 -3.93 -7.48
CA ALA A 76 -14.35 -3.43 -6.60
C ALA A 76 -12.99 -3.53 -7.30
N ARG A 77 -12.24 -2.42 -7.29
CA ARG A 77 -10.87 -2.40 -7.80
C ARG A 77 -9.97 -3.32 -6.96
N PRO A 78 -8.88 -3.87 -7.53
CA PRO A 78 -7.92 -4.68 -6.78
C PRO A 78 -7.42 -4.00 -5.50
N LEU A 79 -7.15 -2.70 -5.57
CA LEU A 79 -6.90 -1.81 -4.44
C LEU A 79 -7.88 -0.65 -4.48
N THR A 80 -8.53 -0.36 -3.36
CA THR A 80 -9.39 0.81 -3.17
C THR A 80 -8.82 1.64 -2.03
N VAL A 81 -8.71 2.95 -2.20
CA VAL A 81 -8.25 3.88 -1.16
C VAL A 81 -9.29 4.96 -0.95
N VAL A 82 -9.57 5.29 0.31
CA VAL A 82 -10.40 6.43 0.67
C VAL A 82 -9.63 7.33 1.65
N PRO A 83 -9.36 8.60 1.26
CA PRO A 83 -8.64 9.55 2.10
C PRO A 83 -9.53 10.13 3.21
N GLY A 84 -8.94 10.93 4.10
CA GLY A 84 -9.62 11.62 5.19
C GLY A 84 -9.63 10.81 6.49
N PHE A 85 -8.86 9.74 6.57
CA PHE A 85 -8.69 8.98 7.81
C PHE A 85 -7.69 9.69 8.73
N THR A 86 -8.00 9.75 10.01
CA THR A 86 -7.06 10.23 11.04
C THR A 86 -7.30 9.45 12.33
N TYR A 87 -6.22 9.12 13.06
CA TYR A 87 -6.34 8.44 14.35
C TYR A 87 -5.12 8.66 15.23
N GLY A 88 -5.34 9.21 16.43
CA GLY A 88 -4.29 9.38 17.45
C GLY A 88 -3.08 10.15 16.92
N THR A 89 -1.89 9.58 17.11
CA THR A 89 -0.61 10.14 16.65
C THR A 89 -0.11 9.51 15.34
N TYR A 90 -0.88 8.62 14.72
CA TYR A 90 -0.49 8.03 13.45
C TYR A 90 -0.65 9.05 12.32
N ARG A 91 0.23 8.97 11.33
CA ARG A 91 0.24 9.88 10.17
C ARG A 91 -0.56 9.35 8.97
N PHE A 92 -1.17 8.17 9.09
CA PHE A 92 -2.05 7.63 8.05
C PHE A 92 -3.16 8.62 7.73
N ASP A 93 -3.31 8.97 6.45
CA ASP A 93 -4.30 9.94 5.95
C ASP A 93 -5.44 9.26 5.18
N ALA A 94 -5.37 7.93 5.03
CA ALA A 94 -6.34 7.12 4.30
C ALA A 94 -6.56 5.74 4.95
N VAL A 95 -7.65 5.09 4.54
CA VAL A 95 -7.81 3.64 4.68
C VAL A 95 -7.84 3.04 3.29
N ALA A 96 -7.10 1.94 3.12
CA ALA A 96 -7.11 1.16 1.89
C ALA A 96 -7.75 -0.22 2.11
N ALA A 97 -8.32 -0.77 1.05
CA ALA A 97 -8.84 -2.12 0.97
C ALA A 97 -8.16 -2.86 -0.20
N ALA A 98 -7.76 -4.10 0.04
CA ALA A 98 -7.38 -5.05 -0.99
C ALA A 98 -8.51 -6.07 -1.17
N SER A 99 -8.82 -6.39 -2.43
CA SER A 99 -9.87 -7.36 -2.77
C SER A 99 -9.42 -8.82 -2.57
N PRO A 100 -10.35 -9.80 -2.51
CA PRO A 100 -10.04 -11.21 -2.27
C PRO A 100 -8.90 -11.80 -3.11
N PRO A 101 -8.82 -11.55 -4.43
CA PRO A 101 -7.72 -12.05 -5.26
C PRO A 101 -6.35 -11.43 -4.91
N VAL A 102 -6.33 -10.26 -4.28
CA VAL A 102 -5.10 -9.56 -3.89
C VAL A 102 -4.57 -10.06 -2.55
N HIS A 103 -5.41 -10.11 -1.51
CA HIS A 103 -4.93 -10.44 -0.17
C HIS A 103 -4.88 -11.96 0.12
N GLY A 104 -5.88 -12.73 -0.33
CA GLY A 104 -5.94 -14.17 -0.15
C GLY A 104 -5.87 -14.65 1.31
N TYR A 105 -6.46 -13.92 2.27
CA TYR A 105 -6.33 -14.20 3.71
C TYR A 105 -6.88 -15.57 4.10
N HIS A 106 -7.98 -15.98 3.47
CA HIS A 106 -8.66 -17.25 3.77
C HIS A 106 -8.55 -18.26 2.63
N HIS A 107 -7.79 -17.93 1.59
CA HIS A 107 -7.55 -18.83 0.46
C HIS A 107 -6.93 -20.16 0.92
N GLY A 108 -7.43 -21.26 0.39
CA GLY A 108 -7.06 -22.63 0.76
C GLY A 108 -7.59 -23.12 2.11
N ARG A 109 -8.26 -22.28 2.90
CA ARG A 109 -8.85 -22.64 4.21
C ARG A 109 -10.36 -22.48 4.22
N ASN A 110 -10.85 -21.35 3.75
CA ASN A 110 -12.26 -21.03 3.62
C ASN A 110 -12.46 -20.07 2.43
N GLU A 111 -12.60 -20.63 1.22
CA GLU A 111 -12.72 -19.84 -0.01
C GLU A 111 -13.94 -18.92 0.01
N ALA A 112 -15.07 -19.41 0.50
CA ALA A 112 -16.28 -18.62 0.47
C ALA A 112 -16.28 -17.49 1.53
N LEU A 113 -15.44 -17.58 2.57
CA LEU A 113 -15.14 -16.43 3.45
C LEU A 113 -14.14 -15.49 2.77
N ASN A 114 -13.13 -16.04 2.09
CA ASN A 114 -12.16 -15.24 1.34
C ASN A 114 -12.87 -14.31 0.35
N GLU A 115 -13.86 -14.81 -0.39
CA GLU A 115 -14.62 -14.07 -1.40
C GLU A 115 -15.41 -12.86 -0.86
N VAL A 116 -15.76 -12.87 0.43
CA VAL A 116 -16.61 -11.83 1.05
C VAL A 116 -15.84 -10.94 2.03
N VAL A 117 -14.54 -11.15 2.19
CA VAL A 117 -13.67 -10.34 3.06
C VAL A 117 -12.87 -9.36 2.21
N SER A 118 -12.87 -8.09 2.57
CA SER A 118 -11.92 -7.10 2.07
C SER A 118 -10.83 -6.88 3.11
N ALA A 119 -9.57 -7.00 2.73
CA ALA A 119 -8.44 -6.75 3.62
C ALA A 119 -8.22 -5.23 3.76
N VAL A 120 -8.54 -4.67 4.92
CA VAL A 120 -8.45 -3.24 5.18
C VAL A 120 -7.27 -2.90 6.06
N PHE A 121 -6.64 -1.76 5.80
CA PHE A 121 -5.46 -1.32 6.54
C PHE A 121 -5.33 0.21 6.49
N PRO A 122 -4.78 0.83 7.54
CA PRO A 122 -4.47 2.25 7.51
C PRO A 122 -3.32 2.49 6.51
N ALA A 123 -3.43 3.57 5.75
CA ALA A 123 -2.59 3.78 4.58
C ALA A 123 -2.28 5.27 4.36
N TYR A 124 -1.41 5.54 3.39
CA TYR A 124 -1.16 6.89 2.90
C TYR A 124 -1.71 7.03 1.47
N GLN A 125 -2.35 8.13 1.14
CA GLN A 125 -2.97 8.34 -0.17
C GLN A 125 -1.94 8.24 -1.30
N CYS A 126 -0.73 8.77 -1.09
CA CYS A 126 0.36 8.76 -2.05
C CYS A 126 0.88 7.36 -2.42
N GLU A 127 0.44 6.30 -1.73
CA GLU A 127 0.83 4.92 -2.00
C GLU A 127 0.02 4.28 -3.14
N PHE A 128 -1.01 4.97 -3.62
CA PHE A 128 -1.94 4.44 -4.60
C PHE A 128 -2.18 5.46 -5.71
N ARG A 129 -2.25 4.95 -6.93
CA ARG A 129 -2.80 5.71 -8.05
C ARG A 129 -4.28 5.42 -8.27
N GLY A 130 -4.71 4.22 -7.88
CA GLY A 130 -6.10 3.77 -7.97
C GLY A 130 -6.44 3.09 -9.31
N ASP A 131 -5.49 3.00 -10.24
CA ASP A 131 -5.62 2.28 -11.51
C ASP A 131 -4.72 1.04 -11.61
N GLU A 132 -4.12 0.60 -10.48
CA GLU A 132 -3.33 -0.62 -10.43
C GLU A 132 -4.14 -1.82 -10.93
N ASN A 133 -3.55 -2.56 -11.87
CA ASN A 133 -4.13 -3.83 -12.30
C ASN A 133 -3.93 -4.92 -11.22
N LEU A 134 -4.52 -6.09 -11.42
CA LEU A 134 -4.48 -7.17 -10.42
C LEU A 134 -3.04 -7.63 -10.09
N GLU A 135 -2.17 -7.77 -11.09
CA GLU A 135 -0.79 -8.20 -10.88
C GLU A 135 0.00 -7.16 -10.08
N GLU A 136 -0.15 -5.89 -10.44
CA GLU A 136 0.45 -4.76 -9.74
C GLU A 136 -0.03 -4.67 -8.30
N ALA A 137 -1.33 -4.82 -8.07
CA ALA A 137 -1.94 -4.82 -6.75
C ALA A 137 -1.42 -5.96 -5.88
N VAL A 138 -1.32 -7.18 -6.43
CA VAL A 138 -0.76 -8.35 -5.72
C VAL A 138 0.69 -8.11 -5.34
N LEU A 139 1.51 -7.59 -6.28
CA LEU A 139 2.90 -7.26 -6.01
C LEU A 139 3.00 -6.22 -4.88
N ARG A 140 2.29 -5.09 -5.01
CA ARG A 140 2.32 -4.01 -4.02
C ARG A 140 1.85 -4.49 -2.65
N PHE A 141 0.70 -5.16 -2.56
CA PHE A 141 0.13 -5.62 -1.30
C PHE A 141 1.02 -6.64 -0.60
N LYS A 142 1.50 -7.66 -1.32
CA LYS A 142 2.24 -8.78 -0.71
C LYS A 142 3.72 -8.49 -0.47
N ARG A 143 4.33 -7.55 -1.21
CA ARG A 143 5.79 -7.33 -1.19
C ARG A 143 6.23 -5.93 -0.79
N MET A 144 5.37 -4.92 -0.89
CA MET A 144 5.79 -3.52 -0.72
C MET A 144 5.07 -2.81 0.44
N LEU A 145 3.73 -2.75 0.42
CA LEU A 145 2.94 -1.89 1.31
C LEU A 145 3.01 -2.29 2.80
N ARG A 146 3.35 -3.54 3.11
CA ARG A 146 3.44 -4.08 4.48
C ARG A 146 2.21 -3.73 5.35
N PRO A 147 0.98 -4.07 4.90
CA PRO A 147 -0.26 -3.60 5.53
C PRO A 147 -0.43 -4.01 7.00
N THR A 148 0.29 -5.03 7.47
CA THR A 148 0.26 -5.51 8.86
C THR A 148 1.13 -4.71 9.82
N VAL A 149 2.04 -3.86 9.32
CA VAL A 149 2.98 -3.11 10.16
C VAL A 149 2.43 -1.70 10.40
N ILE A 150 1.71 -1.52 11.51
CA ILE A 150 1.03 -0.24 11.80
C ILE A 150 1.98 0.92 12.14
N THR A 151 3.27 0.64 12.38
CA THR A 151 4.32 1.64 12.64
C THR A 151 5.14 2.01 11.40
N ARG A 152 4.75 1.50 10.23
CA ARG A 152 5.49 1.70 8.98
C ARG A 152 5.47 3.16 8.51
N GLN A 153 6.51 3.52 7.77
CA GLN A 153 6.54 4.75 6.98
C GLN A 153 5.73 4.56 5.67
N PRO A 154 5.38 5.67 4.99
CA PRO A 154 4.77 5.61 3.66
C PRO A 154 5.61 4.81 2.67
N VAL A 155 4.94 4.12 1.75
CA VAL A 155 5.54 3.41 0.61
C VAL A 155 4.97 4.01 -0.67
N PRO A 156 5.60 5.07 -1.20
CA PRO A 156 5.07 5.82 -2.34
C PRO A 156 4.67 4.93 -3.51
N TYR A 157 3.67 5.37 -4.27
CA TYR A 157 3.50 4.88 -5.63
C TYR A 157 4.71 5.34 -6.44
N LEU A 158 5.55 4.38 -6.84
CA LEU A 158 6.80 4.66 -7.53
C LEU A 158 7.03 3.58 -8.58
N ARG A 159 6.87 3.97 -9.85
CA ARG A 159 7.36 3.20 -10.98
C ARG A 159 8.59 3.89 -11.55
N MET A 160 9.64 3.13 -11.83
CA MET A 160 10.91 3.67 -12.27
C MET A 160 11.46 2.85 -13.43
N ARG A 161 12.17 3.53 -14.33
CA ARG A 161 13.16 2.94 -15.22
C ARG A 161 14.42 3.80 -15.18
N TYR A 162 15.57 3.22 -15.48
CA TYR A 162 16.84 3.93 -15.45
C TYR A 162 17.86 3.29 -16.37
N GLU A 163 18.90 4.04 -16.70
CA GLU A 163 20.11 3.55 -17.34
C GLU A 163 21.31 4.21 -16.64
N ASN A 164 22.31 3.41 -16.28
CA ASN A 164 23.52 3.89 -15.65
C ASN A 164 24.74 3.43 -16.45
N THR A 165 25.33 4.35 -17.21
CA THR A 165 26.47 4.08 -18.09
C THR A 165 27.75 3.75 -17.32
N ARG A 166 27.85 4.13 -16.04
CA ARG A 166 28.99 3.83 -15.17
C ARG A 166 28.95 2.41 -14.62
N THR A 167 27.79 1.93 -14.19
CA THR A 167 27.64 0.57 -13.65
C THR A 167 27.29 -0.46 -14.72
N GLY A 168 26.80 0.00 -15.87
CA GLY A 168 26.19 -0.86 -16.89
C GLY A 168 24.82 -1.41 -16.48
N GLY A 169 24.28 -0.98 -15.33
CA GLY A 169 22.96 -1.35 -14.84
C GLY A 169 21.85 -0.53 -15.50
N GLY A 170 20.68 -1.12 -15.64
CA GLY A 170 19.54 -0.43 -16.21
C GLY A 170 18.29 -1.30 -16.26
N SER A 171 17.19 -0.65 -16.62
CA SER A 171 15.92 -1.32 -16.87
C SER A 171 15.89 -1.93 -18.27
N VAL A 172 15.19 -3.06 -18.43
CA VAL A 172 15.02 -3.71 -19.74
C VAL A 172 13.73 -3.23 -20.37
N GLY A 173 13.83 -2.66 -21.57
CA GLY A 173 12.69 -2.16 -22.33
C GLY A 173 12.21 -0.77 -21.89
N PRO A 174 11.13 -0.26 -22.52
CA PRO A 174 10.69 1.12 -22.32
C PRO A 174 9.81 1.32 -21.07
N SER A 175 9.36 0.24 -20.43
CA SER A 175 8.38 0.30 -19.34
C SER A 175 9.02 0.56 -17.97
N ARG A 176 8.32 1.30 -17.11
CA ARG A 176 8.68 1.50 -15.71
C ARG A 176 8.15 0.36 -14.85
N GLY A 177 9.01 -0.20 -13.99
CA GLY A 177 8.65 -1.22 -12.99
C GLY A 177 8.48 -0.61 -11.60
N PHE A 178 7.69 -1.26 -10.73
CA PHE A 178 7.60 -0.82 -9.34
C PHE A 178 8.92 -0.98 -8.61
N THR A 179 9.29 0.04 -7.82
CA THR A 179 10.47 0.02 -6.96
C THR A 179 10.24 0.81 -5.68
N THR A 180 11.24 0.85 -4.82
CA THR A 180 11.20 1.52 -3.51
C THR A 180 11.97 2.85 -3.52
N HIS A 181 11.65 3.73 -2.58
CA HIS A 181 12.26 5.06 -2.50
C HIS A 181 13.79 5.00 -2.35
N ASP A 182 14.30 4.06 -1.54
CA ASP A 182 15.75 3.86 -1.35
C ASP A 182 16.48 3.47 -2.65
N VAL A 183 15.79 2.73 -3.54
CA VAL A 183 16.33 2.38 -4.86
C VAL A 183 16.39 3.63 -5.74
N LEU A 184 15.33 4.43 -5.78
CA LEU A 184 15.32 5.70 -6.52
C LEU A 184 16.46 6.63 -6.06
N GLU A 185 16.59 6.87 -4.75
CA GLU A 185 17.65 7.72 -4.21
C GLU A 185 19.05 7.20 -4.55
N ARG A 186 19.24 5.86 -4.49
CA ARG A 186 20.51 5.26 -4.87
C ARG A 186 20.82 5.51 -6.35
N GLU A 187 19.89 5.25 -7.24
CA GLU A 187 20.14 5.44 -8.68
C GLU A 187 20.37 6.92 -9.03
N LEU A 188 19.66 7.86 -8.40
CA LEU A 188 19.90 9.31 -8.55
C LEU A 188 21.31 9.70 -8.12
N ARG A 189 21.79 9.23 -6.96
CA ARG A 189 23.18 9.46 -6.50
C ARG A 189 24.22 8.89 -7.45
N LEU A 190 23.85 7.88 -8.24
CA LEU A 190 24.77 7.23 -9.16
C LEU A 190 24.86 7.90 -10.54
N LEU A 191 24.10 8.97 -10.81
CA LEU A 191 24.12 9.68 -12.10
C LEU A 191 25.34 10.59 -12.26
N GLU A 192 25.82 11.22 -11.19
CA GLU A 192 26.89 12.21 -11.29
C GLU A 192 28.17 11.60 -11.88
N GLY A 193 28.71 12.28 -12.89
CA GLY A 193 29.91 11.84 -13.61
C GLY A 193 29.67 10.68 -14.58
N ALA A 194 28.42 10.33 -14.91
CA ALA A 194 28.08 9.26 -15.84
C ALA A 194 27.25 9.78 -17.03
N PRO A 195 27.86 10.46 -18.02
CA PRO A 195 27.15 11.05 -19.15
C PRO A 195 26.20 10.06 -19.85
N GLY A 196 24.99 10.52 -20.15
CA GLY A 196 23.93 9.73 -20.77
C GLY A 196 23.20 8.77 -19.82
N SER A 197 23.54 8.77 -18.53
CA SER A 197 22.77 8.05 -17.50
C SER A 197 21.53 8.84 -17.13
N PHE A 198 20.42 8.15 -16.91
CA PHE A 198 19.17 8.76 -16.49
C PHE A 198 18.38 7.89 -15.50
N VAL A 199 17.50 8.54 -14.76
CA VAL A 199 16.41 7.93 -14.01
C VAL A 199 15.12 8.59 -14.44
N GLU A 200 14.14 7.79 -14.87
CA GLU A 200 12.79 8.23 -15.15
C GLU A 200 11.83 7.55 -14.16
N PHE A 201 11.04 8.33 -13.43
CA PHE A 201 10.11 7.80 -12.44
C PHE A 201 8.75 8.48 -12.47
N GLU A 202 7.75 7.77 -11.97
CA GLU A 202 6.34 8.14 -12.00
C GLU A 202 5.72 8.03 -10.60
N ASN A 203 4.99 9.06 -10.19
CA ASN A 203 4.34 9.15 -8.87
C ASN A 203 2.85 8.73 -8.90
N SER A 204 2.16 8.83 -7.76
CA SER A 204 0.73 8.50 -7.63
C SER A 204 -0.21 9.38 -8.45
N HIS A 205 0.21 10.59 -8.81
CA HIS A 205 -0.56 11.52 -9.63
C HIS A 205 -0.39 11.26 -11.14
N GLY A 206 0.53 10.37 -11.52
CA GLY A 206 0.90 10.11 -12.90
C GLY A 206 1.90 11.11 -13.47
N ASP A 207 2.48 11.97 -12.63
CA ASP A 207 3.56 12.86 -13.05
C ASP A 207 4.81 12.02 -13.32
N VAL A 208 5.44 12.25 -14.47
CA VAL A 208 6.69 11.61 -14.86
C VAL A 208 7.83 12.62 -14.74
N TRP A 209 8.88 12.21 -14.06
CA TRP A 209 10.11 12.98 -13.89
C TRP A 209 11.25 12.26 -14.60
N HIS A 210 12.04 13.01 -15.35
CA HIS A 210 13.26 12.55 -16.00
C HIS A 210 14.45 13.30 -15.42
N VAL A 211 15.38 12.58 -14.80
CA VAL A 211 16.62 13.13 -14.26
C VAL A 211 17.78 12.53 -15.03
N GLU A 212 18.62 13.37 -15.62
CA GLU A 212 19.76 12.94 -16.42
C GLU A 212 21.03 13.64 -15.93
N TRP A 213 22.17 12.95 -16.07
CA TRP A 213 23.47 13.60 -16.07
C TRP A 213 24.08 13.59 -17.47
N ASN A 214 24.27 14.78 -18.03
CA ASN A 214 24.95 14.96 -19.33
C ASN A 214 25.96 16.12 -19.26
N GLY A 215 27.00 15.93 -18.44
CA GLY A 215 27.99 16.98 -18.13
C GLY A 215 27.46 18.08 -17.20
N SER A 216 26.15 18.11 -16.96
CA SER A 216 25.44 18.89 -15.95
C SER A 216 24.18 18.13 -15.55
N TRP A 217 23.53 18.54 -14.45
CA TRP A 217 22.26 17.99 -14.02
C TRP A 217 21.12 18.53 -14.88
N LEU A 218 20.26 17.63 -15.38
CA LEU A 218 19.04 17.96 -16.09
C LEU A 218 17.85 17.33 -15.35
N VAL A 219 16.80 18.12 -15.13
CA VAL A 219 15.51 17.63 -14.63
C VAL A 219 14.44 18.08 -15.62
N ASN A 220 13.78 17.13 -16.28
CA ASN A 220 12.84 17.37 -17.39
C ASN A 220 13.44 18.36 -18.41
N ASP A 221 14.64 18.05 -18.91
CA ASP A 221 15.43 18.85 -19.85
C ASP A 221 15.83 20.26 -19.34
N THR A 222 15.56 20.57 -18.07
CA THR A 222 15.90 21.87 -17.46
C THR A 222 17.19 21.75 -16.64
N PRO A 223 18.22 22.55 -16.96
CA PRO A 223 19.47 22.56 -16.21
C PRO A 223 19.29 22.86 -14.73
N GLN A 224 20.02 22.14 -13.89
CA GLN A 224 20.10 22.34 -12.45
C GLN A 224 21.55 22.57 -12.02
N ASP A 225 21.74 23.44 -11.03
CA ASP A 225 23.07 23.71 -10.46
C ASP A 225 23.57 22.59 -9.52
N ALA A 226 22.66 21.70 -9.08
CA ALA A 226 22.91 20.69 -8.08
C ALA A 226 22.08 19.42 -8.34
N PRO A 227 22.47 18.25 -7.80
CA PRO A 227 21.64 17.05 -7.85
C PRO A 227 20.28 17.28 -7.17
N PRO A 228 19.24 16.52 -7.58
CA PRO A 228 17.99 16.49 -6.83
C PRO A 228 18.22 16.06 -5.38
N SER A 229 17.77 16.89 -4.44
CA SER A 229 17.86 16.58 -3.00
C SER A 229 16.82 15.56 -2.56
N GLU A 230 17.02 14.90 -1.41
CA GLU A 230 16.03 14.00 -0.82
C GLU A 230 14.67 14.68 -0.60
N ASN A 231 14.67 15.95 -0.16
CA ASN A 231 13.44 16.73 0.00
C ASN A 231 12.72 16.98 -1.33
N TRP A 232 13.48 17.23 -2.40
CA TRP A 232 12.91 17.36 -3.73
C TRP A 232 12.29 16.03 -4.19
N THR A 233 12.99 14.91 -3.97
CA THR A 233 12.50 13.58 -4.35
C THR A 233 11.22 13.22 -3.59
N ALA A 234 11.18 13.46 -2.28
CA ALA A 234 9.98 13.25 -1.46
C ALA A 234 8.80 14.11 -1.96
N SER A 235 9.06 15.39 -2.30
CA SER A 235 8.06 16.27 -2.88
C SER A 235 7.57 15.80 -4.25
N ALA A 236 8.47 15.29 -5.11
CA ALA A 236 8.14 14.77 -6.43
C ALA A 236 7.28 13.50 -6.34
N LEU A 237 7.52 12.67 -5.32
CA LEU A 237 6.71 11.48 -5.02
C LEU A 237 5.36 11.82 -4.37
N GLY A 238 5.20 13.02 -3.81
CA GLY A 238 3.96 13.47 -3.19
C GLY A 238 3.62 12.75 -1.87
N CYS A 239 4.62 12.25 -1.15
CA CYS A 239 4.43 11.59 0.15
C CYS A 239 4.98 12.45 1.33
N PRO A 240 4.26 12.51 2.47
CA PRO A 240 4.67 13.23 3.68
C PRO A 240 5.68 12.49 4.58
#